data_AF-A0A429X8J2-F1
#
_entry.id   AF-A0A429X8J2-F1
#
_cell.length_a   1.000
_cell.length_b   1.000
_cell.length_c   1.000
_cell.angle_alpha   90.00
_cell.angle_beta   90.00
_cell.angle_gamma   90.00
#
_symmetry.space_group_name_H-M   'P 1'
#
loop_
_entity.id
_entity.type
_entity.pdbx_description
1 polymer ?
#
loop_
_entity_poly.entity_id
_entity_poly.type
_entity_poly.pdbx_seq_one_letter_code
_entity_poly.pdbx_strand_id
1 'polypeptide(L)'
;MRGKPSRRLHSKDDLKKHKKGKDHVAKEIARQDTLNDYDQLQVKPIPSHLCYYGKQEWKRIIPLLQQLPIAELDRQMIESYCQLHGFKRRLQKDIQEFGEVTNFYDEDGNLTNRRINPSYNAYLSTVKEIRMIANQLGMTINSRLELAIPDGEKEEDEILKLLKG
;
A
#
# COMPACT_ATOMS: atom_id res chain seq x y z
N MET A 1 0.37 6.75 -26.83
CA MET A 1 -0.50 5.74 -26.17
C MET A 1 -1.19 6.40 -24.98
N ARG A 2 -2.51 6.65 -25.06
CA ARG A 2 -3.29 7.23 -23.95
C ARG A 2 -3.66 6.09 -23.00
N GLY A 3 -3.09 6.08 -21.80
CA GLY A 3 -3.43 5.10 -20.77
C GLY A 3 -4.93 5.14 -20.48
N LYS A 4 -5.59 3.97 -20.48
CA LYS A 4 -7.00 3.84 -20.08
C LYS A 4 -7.18 4.53 -18.71
N PRO A 5 -8.18 5.42 -18.55
CA PRO A 5 -8.41 6.07 -17.27
C PRO A 5 -8.73 4.99 -16.23
N SER A 6 -8.00 5.01 -15.12
CA SER A 6 -8.33 4.21 -13.93
C SER A 6 -9.77 4.50 -13.57
N ARG A 7 -10.67 3.51 -13.64
CA ARG A 7 -12.07 3.67 -13.20
C ARG A 7 -12.03 4.18 -11.76
N ARG A 8 -12.53 5.40 -11.57
CA ARG A 8 -12.80 5.99 -10.25
C ARG A 8 -13.90 5.16 -9.57
N LEU A 9 -13.98 5.24 -8.24
CA LEU A 9 -15.15 4.80 -7.49
C LEU A 9 -16.43 5.28 -8.20
N HIS A 10 -17.37 4.37 -8.42
CA HIS A 10 -18.62 4.67 -9.12
C HIS A 10 -19.36 5.78 -8.37
N SER A 11 -19.79 6.82 -9.08
CA SER A 11 -20.63 7.85 -8.45
C SER A 11 -21.99 7.25 -8.09
N LYS A 12 -22.71 7.89 -7.15
CA LYS A 12 -24.08 7.49 -6.80
C LYS A 12 -25.00 7.40 -8.03
N ASP A 13 -24.77 8.24 -9.03
CA ASP A 13 -25.52 8.24 -10.28
C ASP A 13 -25.12 7.10 -11.23
N ASP A 14 -23.88 6.62 -11.15
CA ASP A 14 -23.43 5.44 -11.88
C ASP A 14 -24.02 4.16 -11.27
N LEU A 15 -24.07 4.08 -9.93
CA LEU A 15 -24.67 2.97 -9.19
C LEU A 15 -26.18 2.85 -9.47
N LYS A 16 -26.91 3.97 -9.54
CA LYS A 16 -28.35 3.99 -9.90
C LYS A 16 -28.65 3.55 -11.33
N LYS A 17 -27.66 3.61 -12.23
CA LYS A 17 -27.78 3.17 -13.63
C LYS A 17 -27.47 1.68 -13.82
N HIS A 18 -26.95 0.99 -12.80
CA HIS A 18 -26.69 -0.45 -12.90
C HIS A 18 -28.00 -1.25 -12.97
N LYS A 19 -28.04 -2.25 -13.86
CA LYS A 19 -29.14 -3.23 -13.98
C LYS A 19 -29.26 -4.21 -12.79
N LYS A 20 -28.46 -4.04 -11.73
CA LYS A 20 -28.58 -4.84 -10.50
C LYS A 20 -29.84 -4.38 -9.74
N GLY A 21 -30.40 -5.28 -8.91
CA GLY A 21 -31.61 -4.98 -8.14
C GLY A 21 -31.46 -3.73 -7.26
N LYS A 22 -32.55 -3.00 -7.05
CA LYS A 22 -32.56 -1.74 -6.27
C LYS A 22 -31.92 -1.88 -4.88
N ASP A 23 -32.09 -3.04 -4.25
CA ASP A 23 -31.53 -3.34 -2.93
C ASP A 23 -30.00 -3.47 -2.94
N HIS A 24 -29.42 -4.03 -4.01
CA HIS A 24 -27.97 -4.14 -4.20
C HIS A 24 -27.34 -2.75 -4.36
N VAL A 25 -27.94 -1.92 -5.21
CA VAL A 25 -27.50 -0.54 -5.43
C VAL A 25 -27.60 0.30 -4.15
N ALA A 26 -28.68 0.14 -3.38
CA ALA A 26 -28.87 0.84 -2.12
C ALA A 26 -27.83 0.44 -1.06
N LYS A 27 -27.51 -0.86 -0.96
CA LYS A 27 -26.48 -1.37 -0.03
C LYS A 27 -25.08 -0.83 -0.35
N GLU A 28 -24.73 -0.73 -1.64
CA GLU A 28 -23.44 -0.19 -2.08
C GLU A 28 -23.31 1.31 -1.81
N ILE A 29 -24.39 2.08 -2.05
CA ILE A 29 -24.44 3.51 -1.74
C ILE A 29 -24.33 3.72 -0.21
N ALA A 30 -25.07 2.95 0.58
CA ALA A 30 -25.02 3.03 2.05
C ALA A 30 -23.61 2.69 2.60
N ARG A 31 -22.91 1.75 1.97
CA ARG A 31 -21.52 1.39 2.31
C ARG A 31 -20.53 2.51 1.99
N GLN A 32 -20.65 3.11 0.80
CA GLN A 32 -19.86 4.29 0.45
C GLN A 32 -20.15 5.47 1.38
N ASP A 33 -21.40 5.63 1.79
CA ASP A 33 -21.80 6.67 2.74
C ASP A 33 -21.21 6.41 4.14
N THR A 34 -21.17 5.16 4.61
CA THR A 34 -20.50 4.83 5.89
C THR A 34 -19.00 5.07 5.86
N LEU A 35 -18.34 4.95 4.70
CA LEU A 35 -16.93 5.32 4.55
C LEU A 35 -16.74 6.84 4.60
N ASN A 36 -17.74 7.63 4.20
CA ASN A 36 -17.70 9.09 4.25
C ASN A 36 -18.01 9.66 5.65
N ASP A 37 -18.52 8.85 6.57
CA ASP A 37 -18.77 9.26 7.96
C ASP A 37 -17.47 9.46 8.77
N TYR A 38 -16.33 8.98 8.27
CA TYR A 38 -15.03 9.20 8.90
C TYR A 38 -14.44 10.57 8.53
N ASP A 39 -13.78 11.18 9.50
CA ASP A 39 -12.99 12.38 9.28
C ASP A 39 -11.96 12.15 8.17
N GLN A 40 -11.93 13.07 7.21
CA GLN A 40 -10.99 13.02 6.10
C GLN A 40 -9.57 13.28 6.59
N LEU A 41 -8.60 12.57 6.00
CA LEU A 41 -7.19 12.68 6.35
C LEU A 41 -6.69 14.14 6.31
N GLN A 42 -6.13 14.62 7.41
CA GLN A 42 -5.50 15.93 7.51
C GLN A 42 -4.12 15.92 6.86
N VAL A 43 -4.01 16.55 5.68
CA VAL A 43 -2.77 16.61 4.90
C VAL A 43 -1.68 17.50 5.49
N LYS A 44 -2.07 18.44 6.37
CA LYS A 44 -1.19 19.40 7.04
C LYS A 44 -1.53 19.47 8.53
N PRO A 45 -0.53 19.64 9.40
CA PRO A 45 0.90 19.72 9.08
C PRO A 45 1.49 18.35 8.71
N ILE A 46 2.57 18.36 7.92
CA ILE A 46 3.38 17.16 7.71
C ILE A 46 3.94 16.73 9.08
N PRO A 47 3.82 15.46 9.47
CA PRO A 47 4.27 15.01 10.78
C PRO A 47 5.75 15.34 11.01
N SER A 48 6.03 16.05 12.11
CA SER A 48 7.34 16.63 12.38
C SER A 48 8.42 15.57 12.63
N HIS A 49 8.02 14.43 13.21
CA HIS A 49 8.87 13.30 13.56
C HIS A 49 9.36 12.49 12.34
N LEU A 50 8.77 12.67 11.15
CA LEU A 50 9.23 11.99 9.95
C LEU A 50 10.63 12.48 9.57
N CYS A 51 11.50 11.55 9.22
CA CYS A 51 12.82 11.90 8.68
C CYS A 51 12.71 12.57 7.30
N TYR A 52 13.81 13.15 6.79
CA TYR A 52 13.83 13.83 5.48
C TYR A 52 13.17 13.01 4.36
N TYR A 53 13.57 11.74 4.19
CA TYR A 53 13.01 10.85 3.18
C TYR A 53 11.54 10.47 3.44
N GLY A 54 11.12 10.40 4.70
CA GLY A 54 9.72 10.15 5.07
C GLY A 54 8.83 11.35 4.74
N LYS A 55 9.30 12.58 4.99
CA LYS A 55 8.58 13.80 4.60
C LYS A 55 8.43 13.95 3.09
N GLN A 56 9.45 13.54 2.32
CA GLN A 56 9.37 13.51 0.87
C GLN A 56 8.34 12.48 0.39
N GLU A 57 8.30 11.30 1.02
CA GLU A 57 7.34 10.26 0.68
C GLU A 57 5.90 10.67 1.03
N TRP A 58 5.69 11.28 2.19
CA TRP A 58 4.40 11.87 2.58
C TRP A 58 3.87 12.80 1.50
N LYS A 59 4.70 13.76 1.06
CA LYS A 59 4.33 14.71 -0.02
C LYS A 59 3.98 14.00 -1.33
N ARG A 60 4.61 12.86 -1.63
CA ARG A 60 4.39 12.09 -2.85
C ARG A 60 3.09 11.30 -2.80
N ILE A 61 2.80 10.61 -1.69
CA ILE A 61 1.69 9.66 -1.61
C ILE A 61 0.38 10.30 -1.20
N ILE A 62 0.38 11.33 -0.36
CA ILE A 62 -0.85 11.91 0.20
C ILE A 62 -1.81 12.43 -0.88
N PRO A 63 -1.37 13.18 -1.92
CA PRO A 63 -2.29 13.61 -2.99
C PRO A 63 -2.90 12.46 -3.79
N LEU A 64 -2.25 11.29 -3.79
CA LEU A 64 -2.74 10.09 -4.47
C LEU A 64 -3.68 9.28 -3.55
N LEU A 65 -3.35 9.18 -2.26
CA LEU A 65 -4.16 8.51 -1.26
C LEU A 65 -5.51 9.22 -1.05
N GLN A 66 -5.58 10.54 -1.22
CA GLN A 66 -6.85 11.28 -1.20
C GLN A 66 -7.84 10.88 -2.31
N GLN A 67 -7.42 10.08 -3.30
CA GLN A 67 -8.32 9.53 -4.33
C GLN A 67 -8.98 8.21 -3.88
N LEU A 68 -8.55 7.67 -2.74
CA LEU A 68 -9.08 6.49 -2.08
C LEU A 68 -9.88 6.95 -0.84
N PRO A 69 -10.79 6.12 -0.29
CA PRO A 69 -11.56 6.47 0.89
C PRO A 69 -10.70 6.30 2.16
N ILE A 70 -9.66 7.15 2.28
CA ILE A 70 -8.69 7.15 3.36
C ILE A 70 -9.14 8.14 4.43
N ALA A 71 -9.26 7.63 5.66
CA ALA A 71 -9.68 8.41 6.81
C ALA A 71 -8.48 8.90 7.63
N GLU A 72 -8.74 9.85 8.53
CA GLU A 72 -7.79 10.26 9.56
C GLU A 72 -7.40 9.09 10.49
N LEU A 73 -8.30 8.10 10.65
CA LEU A 73 -8.01 6.85 11.35
C LEU A 73 -6.79 6.11 10.77
N ASP A 74 -6.56 6.20 9.46
CA ASP A 74 -5.45 5.54 8.76
C ASP A 74 -4.12 6.28 8.92
N ARG A 75 -4.11 7.47 9.53
CA ARG A 75 -2.94 8.37 9.59
C ARG A 75 -1.71 7.69 10.17
N GLN A 76 -1.84 6.95 11.26
CA GLN A 76 -0.70 6.27 11.89
C GLN A 76 -0.07 5.23 10.95
N MET A 77 -0.89 4.55 10.16
CA MET A 77 -0.42 3.56 9.19
C MET A 77 0.33 4.25 8.03
N ILE A 78 -0.16 5.40 7.57
CA ILE A 78 0.47 6.21 6.53
C ILE A 78 1.80 6.82 7.03
N GLU A 79 1.84 7.30 8.26
CA GLU A 79 3.07 7.78 8.91
C GLU A 79 4.12 6.67 9.01
N SER A 80 3.70 5.49 9.45
CA SER A 80 4.56 4.31 9.53
C SER A 80 5.13 3.92 8.16
N TYR A 81 4.30 3.92 7.12
CA TYR A 81 4.75 3.71 5.74
C TYR A 81 5.84 4.72 5.34
N CYS A 82 5.61 6.01 5.58
CA CYS A 82 6.56 7.07 5.25
C CYS A 82 7.88 6.91 6.03
N GLN A 83 7.80 6.55 7.31
CA GLN A 83 8.97 6.34 8.15
C GLN A 83 9.78 5.13 7.67
N LEU A 84 9.13 4.01 7.38
CA LEU A 84 9.76 2.81 6.82
C LEU A 84 10.36 3.08 5.44
N HIS A 85 9.71 3.89 4.61
CA HIS A 85 10.29 4.32 3.33
C HIS A 85 11.61 5.06 3.53
N GLY A 86 11.67 5.96 4.51
CA GLY A 86 12.90 6.65 4.86
C GLY A 86 13.99 5.73 5.43
N PHE A 87 13.61 4.74 6.23
CA PHE A 87 14.52 3.72 6.74
C PHE A 87 15.08 2.84 5.62
N LYS A 88 14.22 2.35 4.72
CA LYS A 88 14.60 1.61 3.51
C LYS A 88 15.66 2.34 2.70
N ARG A 89 15.49 3.65 2.48
CA ARG A 89 16.46 4.48 1.73
C ARG A 89 17.82 4.56 2.40
N ARG A 90 17.87 4.57 3.75
CA ARG A 90 19.15 4.55 4.49
C ARG A 90 19.83 3.18 4.39
N LEU A 91 19.08 2.10 4.56
CA LEU A 91 19.61 0.74 4.42
C LEU A 91 20.14 0.46 3.01
N GLN A 92 19.46 0.96 1.97
CA GLN A 92 19.94 0.85 0.60
C GLN A 92 21.30 1.53 0.39
N LYS A 93 21.53 2.69 1.01
CA LYS A 93 22.83 3.37 0.95
C LYS A 93 23.92 2.56 1.63
N ASP A 94 23.63 2.02 2.81
CA ASP A 94 24.56 1.17 3.56
C ASP A 94 24.94 -0.09 2.76
N ILE A 95 23.95 -0.78 2.18
CA ILE A 95 24.18 -1.94 1.32
C ILE A 95 24.98 -1.56 0.07
N GLN A 96 24.73 -0.38 -0.51
CA GLN A 96 25.48 0.11 -1.67
C GLN A 96 26.96 0.40 -1.32
N GLU A 97 27.23 0.88 -0.10
CA GLU A 97 28.57 1.23 0.37
C GLU A 97 29.38 -0.01 0.78
N PHE A 98 28.76 -0.93 1.53
CA PHE A 98 29.46 -2.07 2.15
C PHE A 98 29.22 -3.41 1.44
N GLY A 99 28.35 -3.44 0.43
CA GLY A 99 27.91 -4.65 -0.25
C GLY A 99 26.87 -5.44 0.56
N GLU A 100 26.29 -6.45 -0.09
CA GLU A 100 25.29 -7.35 0.52
C GLU A 100 25.96 -8.43 1.39
N VAL A 101 27.22 -8.72 1.10
CA VAL A 101 27.97 -9.84 1.66
C VAL A 101 29.42 -9.42 1.88
N THR A 102 29.92 -9.65 3.08
CA THR A 102 31.33 -9.49 3.43
C THR A 102 32.02 -10.84 3.42
N ASN A 103 33.07 -10.95 2.61
CA ASN A 103 33.93 -12.12 2.57
C ASN A 103 35.13 -11.90 3.52
N PHE A 104 35.49 -12.93 4.27
CA PHE A 104 36.66 -12.96 5.15
C PHE A 104 37.66 -13.95 4.58
N TYR A 105 38.94 -13.58 4.59
CA TYR A 105 40.03 -14.36 4.02
C TYR A 105 41.08 -14.63 5.11
N ASP A 106 41.81 -15.74 5.00
CA ASP A 106 43.01 -15.99 5.82
C ASP A 106 44.24 -15.25 5.26
N GLU A 107 45.38 -15.41 5.92
CA GLU A 107 46.67 -14.82 5.53
C GLU A 107 47.15 -15.32 4.15
N ASP A 108 46.74 -16.52 3.75
CA ASP A 108 47.06 -17.13 2.46
C ASP A 108 46.08 -16.72 1.34
N GLY A 109 45.06 -15.90 1.65
CA GLY A 109 44.06 -15.41 0.71
C GLY A 109 42.91 -16.38 0.42
N ASN A 110 42.79 -17.48 1.17
CA ASN A 110 41.66 -18.40 1.03
C ASN A 110 40.43 -17.86 1.76
N LEU A 111 39.25 -18.04 1.16
CA LEU A 111 37.98 -17.63 1.75
C LEU A 111 37.68 -18.47 3.00
N THR A 112 37.65 -17.84 4.17
CA THR A 112 37.37 -18.51 5.45
C THR A 112 35.92 -18.36 5.89
N ASN A 113 35.30 -17.22 5.59
CA ASN A 113 33.93 -16.96 6.00
C ASN A 113 33.21 -16.02 5.04
N ARG A 114 31.88 -16.12 5.03
CA ARG A 114 30.99 -15.22 4.32
C ARG A 114 29.86 -14.81 5.25
N ARG A 115 29.75 -13.52 5.55
CA ARG A 115 28.66 -12.97 6.38
C ARG A 115 27.79 -12.03 5.57
N ILE A 116 26.48 -12.17 5.74
CA ILE A 116 25.49 -11.26 5.15
C ILE A 116 25.55 -9.94 5.90
N ASN A 117 25.51 -8.82 5.16
CA ASN A 117 25.39 -7.50 5.75
C ASN A 117 24.07 -7.42 6.57
N PRO A 118 24.10 -7.10 7.87
CA PRO A 118 22.88 -6.97 8.68
C PRO A 118 21.84 -6.01 8.08
N SER A 119 22.30 -4.95 7.40
CA SER A 119 21.45 -3.98 6.71
C SER A 119 20.65 -4.61 5.58
N TYR A 120 21.18 -5.66 4.93
CA TYR A 120 20.46 -6.41 3.90
C TYR A 120 19.24 -7.13 4.47
N ASN A 121 19.40 -7.82 5.61
CA ASN A 121 18.30 -8.50 6.28
C ASN A 121 17.25 -7.50 6.79
N ALA A 122 17.69 -6.39 7.39
CA ALA A 122 16.81 -5.31 7.82
C ALA A 122 16.06 -4.68 6.63
N TYR A 123 16.71 -4.57 5.46
CA TYR A 123 16.10 -4.05 4.24
C TYR A 123 14.99 -4.97 3.75
N LEU A 124 15.24 -6.28 3.68
CA LEU A 124 14.22 -7.26 3.28
C LEU A 124 13.01 -7.24 4.21
N SER A 125 13.22 -7.15 5.53
CA SER A 125 12.13 -7.01 6.51
C SER A 125 11.34 -5.71 6.28
N THR A 126 12.04 -4.58 6.14
CA THR A 126 11.42 -3.27 5.88
C THR A 126 10.57 -3.27 4.60
N VAL A 127 11.06 -3.91 3.53
CA VAL A 127 10.32 -4.01 2.26
C VAL A 127 9.05 -4.85 2.40
N LYS A 128 9.07 -5.91 3.22
CA LYS A 128 7.88 -6.72 3.52
C LYS A 128 6.83 -5.89 4.24
N GLU A 129 7.20 -5.17 5.29
CA GLU A 129 6.29 -4.29 6.04
C GLU A 129 5.69 -3.19 5.16
N ILE A 130 6.52 -2.53 4.33
CA ILE A 130 6.04 -1.55 3.35
C ILE A 130 5.00 -2.16 2.41
N ARG A 131 5.20 -3.41 1.95
CA ARG A 131 4.23 -4.11 1.09
C ARG A 131 2.94 -4.41 1.83
N MET A 132 3.01 -4.84 3.09
CA MET A 132 1.83 -5.13 3.91
C MET A 132 0.98 -3.88 4.12
N ILE A 133 1.61 -2.77 4.52
CA ILE A 133 0.92 -1.48 4.68
C ILE A 133 0.36 -0.99 3.34
N ALA A 134 1.10 -1.11 2.24
CA ALA A 134 0.62 -0.73 0.92
C ALA A 134 -0.62 -1.53 0.48
N ASN A 135 -0.72 -2.80 0.84
CA ASN A 135 -1.91 -3.61 0.59
C ASN A 135 -3.10 -3.13 1.42
N GLN A 136 -2.89 -2.87 2.71
CA GLN A 136 -3.94 -2.41 3.63
C GLN A 136 -4.50 -1.04 3.22
N LEU A 137 -3.63 -0.12 2.76
CA LEU A 137 -4.03 1.22 2.30
C LEU A 137 -4.55 1.25 0.85
N GLY A 138 -4.75 0.11 0.20
CA GLY A 138 -5.27 0.09 -1.18
C GLY A 138 -4.30 0.61 -2.24
N MET A 139 -3.00 0.64 -1.96
CA MET A 139 -1.99 1.22 -2.84
C MET A 139 -1.56 0.28 -3.99
N THR A 140 -1.92 -1.00 -3.93
CA THR A 140 -1.56 -1.98 -4.97
C THR A 140 -2.66 -2.12 -6.03
N ILE A 141 -2.30 -2.66 -7.20
CA ILE A 141 -3.27 -2.88 -8.28
C ILE A 141 -4.39 -3.83 -7.83
N ASN A 142 -4.05 -4.93 -7.17
CA ASN A 142 -5.02 -5.91 -6.70
C ASN A 142 -5.98 -5.29 -5.69
N SER A 143 -5.47 -4.56 -4.70
CA SER A 143 -6.32 -3.88 -3.72
C SER A 143 -7.22 -2.84 -4.39
N ARG A 144 -6.72 -2.12 -5.41
CA ARG A 144 -7.57 -1.20 -6.20
C ARG A 144 -8.62 -1.92 -7.03
N LEU A 145 -8.31 -3.11 -7.56
CA LEU A 145 -9.28 -3.93 -8.29
C LEU A 145 -10.36 -4.46 -7.34
N GLU A 146 -9.99 -4.93 -6.15
CA GLU A 146 -10.94 -5.35 -5.11
C GLU A 146 -11.89 -4.23 -4.68
N LEU A 147 -11.38 -3.00 -4.60
CA LEU A 147 -12.18 -1.79 -4.38
C LEU A 147 -13.07 -1.42 -5.58
N ALA A 148 -12.74 -1.89 -6.78
CA ALA A 148 -13.46 -1.58 -8.02
C ALA A 148 -14.44 -2.68 -8.46
N ILE A 149 -14.31 -3.91 -7.95
CA ILE A 149 -15.21 -5.03 -8.28
C ILE A 149 -16.54 -4.83 -7.54
N PRO A 150 -17.68 -4.71 -8.25
CA PRO A 150 -19.00 -4.65 -7.62
C PRO A 150 -19.30 -5.95 -6.89
N ASP A 151 -19.74 -5.88 -5.63
CA ASP A 151 -19.84 -7.05 -4.73
C ASP A 151 -20.69 -8.21 -5.26
N GLY A 152 -21.68 -7.98 -6.12
CA GLY A 152 -22.45 -9.07 -6.72
C GLY A 152 -21.65 -9.99 -7.67
N GLU A 153 -20.45 -9.60 -8.10
CA GLU A 153 -19.52 -10.50 -8.81
C GLU A 153 -18.61 -11.27 -7.84
N LYS A 154 -18.38 -10.76 -6.61
CA LYS A 154 -17.58 -11.44 -5.58
C LYS A 154 -18.32 -12.62 -4.96
N GLU A 155 -19.62 -12.48 -4.70
CA GLU A 155 -20.47 -13.58 -4.20
C GLU A 155 -20.54 -14.74 -5.20
N GLU A 156 -20.70 -14.45 -6.50
CA GLU A 156 -20.68 -15.47 -7.55
C GLU A 156 -19.32 -16.20 -7.62
N ASP A 157 -18.21 -15.47 -7.51
CA ASP A 157 -16.86 -16.04 -7.51
C ASP A 157 -16.57 -16.91 -6.27
N GLU A 158 -17.03 -16.52 -5.08
CA GLU A 158 -16.87 -17.33 -3.86
C GLU A 158 -17.72 -18.60 -3.92
N ILE A 159 -18.97 -18.50 -4.38
CA ILE A 159 -19.85 -19.66 -4.60
C ILE A 159 -19.22 -20.60 -5.65
N LEU A 160 -18.68 -20.07 -6.74
CA LEU A 160 -18.00 -20.88 -7.77
C LEU A 160 -16.73 -21.57 -7.26
N LYS A 161 -15.97 -20.92 -6.35
CA LYS A 161 -14.79 -21.54 -5.72
C LYS A 161 -15.19 -22.66 -4.77
N LEU A 162 -16.27 -22.49 -4.00
CA LEU A 162 -16.82 -23.52 -3.11
C LEU A 162 -17.38 -24.73 -3.86
N LEU A 163 -17.89 -24.54 -5.08
CA LEU A 163 -18.41 -25.63 -5.92
C LEU A 163 -17.33 -26.40 -6.70
N LYS A 164 -16.09 -25.89 -6.73
CA LYS A 164 -14.95 -26.49 -7.45
C LYS A 164 -13.88 -27.10 -6.53
N GLY A 165 -14.04 -26.98 -5.22
CA GLY A 165 -13.25 -27.68 -4.20
C GLY A 165 -14.02 -28.90 -3.69
#